data_AF-A0A0H4X7A7-F1
#
_entry.id   AF-A0A0H4X7A7-F1
#
_cell.length_a   1.000
_cell.length_b   1.000
_cell.length_c   1.000
_cell.angle_alpha   90.00
_cell.angle_beta   90.00
_cell.angle_gamma   90.00
#
_symmetry.space_group_name_H-M   'P 1'
#
loop_
_entity.id
_entity.type
_entity.pdbx_description
1 polymer ?
#
loop_
_entity_poly.entity_id
_entity_poly.type
_entity_poly.pdbx_seq_one_letter_code
_entity_poly.pdbx_strand_id
1 'polypeptide(L)'
;MTLMDSLYLPHVKQTRARLETEAVMRTLLSPDIAPLLLERFLIEWSARGAYMTEPVDGWIRGAGERSIALGQERLGQALVTHARHEAGHHLMTIEDARGLARRWNARHVPQLDADALVAQAPTEAMRQYRQVHDEVITSDLPMGQAAIEYEVGHLAVALVPRILDNVKQVLGQETLDRLTFLTEHAEVDVGHTALNERMLTEVLRAHPEAGPRLAAYGARGLDCYLRFLADCMNASRESLHALSAAA
;
A
#
# COMPACT_ATOMS: atom_id res chain seq x y z
N MET A 1 -1.85 11.78 26.75
CA MET A 1 -1.77 12.33 25.38
C MET A 1 -0.34 12.16 24.91
N THR A 2 -0.12 11.41 23.84
CA THR A 2 1.22 11.09 23.31
C THR A 2 1.76 12.23 22.44
N LEU A 3 3.05 12.19 22.06
CA LEU A 3 3.61 13.13 21.08
C LEU A 3 2.95 12.96 19.71
N MET A 4 2.59 11.74 19.34
CA MET A 4 1.85 11.46 18.12
C MET A 4 0.48 12.16 18.13
N ASP A 5 -0.26 12.06 19.25
CA ASP A 5 -1.59 12.66 19.40
C ASP A 5 -1.58 14.18 19.27
N SER A 6 -0.52 14.85 19.72
CA SER A 6 -0.46 16.31 19.76
C SER A 6 0.25 16.93 18.56
N LEU A 7 1.25 16.26 17.98
CA LEU A 7 2.15 16.87 16.98
C LEU A 7 2.01 16.29 15.57
N TYR A 8 1.41 15.11 15.42
CA TYR A 8 1.35 14.41 14.13
C TYR A 8 -0.08 14.07 13.71
N LEU A 9 -0.82 13.32 14.55
CA LEU A 9 -2.14 12.80 14.22
C LEU A 9 -3.19 13.86 13.84
N PRO A 10 -3.20 15.07 14.44
CA PRO A 10 -4.13 16.13 14.02
C PRO A 10 -4.00 16.51 12.54
N HIS A 11 -2.80 16.34 11.96
CA HIS A 11 -2.48 16.74 10.59
C HIS A 11 -2.79 15.65 9.55
N VAL A 12 -2.92 14.38 9.93
CA VAL A 12 -3.32 13.27 9.02
C VAL A 12 -4.80 12.90 9.13
N LYS A 13 -5.50 13.41 10.15
CA LYS A 13 -6.89 13.00 10.48
C LYS A 13 -7.85 13.09 9.29
N GLN A 14 -7.76 14.14 8.49
CA GLN A 14 -8.63 14.32 7.32
C GLN A 14 -8.41 13.21 6.28
N THR A 15 -7.16 12.85 6.01
CA THR A 15 -6.85 11.75 5.08
C THR A 15 -7.27 10.41 5.66
N ARG A 16 -7.02 10.14 6.94
CA ARG A 16 -7.48 8.88 7.59
C ARG A 16 -8.99 8.73 7.57
N ALA A 17 -9.75 9.80 7.75
CA ALA A 17 -11.22 9.77 7.70
C ALA A 17 -11.77 9.31 6.32
N ARG A 18 -10.94 9.35 5.27
CA ARG A 18 -11.30 8.84 3.95
C ARG A 18 -11.33 7.31 3.89
N LEU A 19 -10.61 6.60 4.76
CA LEU A 19 -10.65 5.14 4.83
C LEU A 19 -12.09 4.61 5.03
N GLU A 20 -12.90 5.35 5.79
CA GLU A 20 -14.29 4.97 6.08
C GLU A 20 -15.30 5.50 5.04
N THR A 21 -14.93 6.52 4.26
CA THR A 21 -15.89 7.25 3.40
C THR A 21 -15.66 7.02 1.90
N GLU A 22 -14.45 6.62 1.51
CA GLU A 22 -14.10 6.39 0.11
C GLU A 22 -14.96 5.30 -0.54
N ALA A 23 -15.39 5.57 -1.78
CA ALA A 23 -16.30 4.68 -2.48
C ALA A 23 -15.66 3.31 -2.76
N VAL A 24 -14.36 3.29 -3.06
CA VAL A 24 -13.62 2.06 -3.28
C VAL A 24 -13.56 1.20 -2.01
N MET A 25 -13.36 1.80 -0.84
CA MET A 25 -13.29 1.07 0.44
C MET A 25 -14.65 0.46 0.79
N ARG A 26 -15.72 1.26 0.66
CA ARG A 26 -17.09 0.76 0.84
C ARG A 26 -17.43 -0.37 -0.12
N THR A 27 -16.96 -0.30 -1.37
CA THR A 27 -17.17 -1.36 -2.36
C THR A 27 -16.41 -2.64 -1.98
N LEU A 28 -15.11 -2.53 -1.70
CA LEU A 28 -14.26 -3.70 -1.38
C LEU A 28 -14.67 -4.44 -0.11
N LEU A 29 -15.26 -3.72 0.84
CA LEU A 29 -15.72 -4.26 2.11
C LEU A 29 -17.20 -4.63 2.12
N SER A 30 -17.91 -4.42 1.00
CA SER A 30 -19.31 -4.80 0.88
C SER A 30 -19.41 -6.33 0.75
N PRO A 31 -20.24 -7.01 1.56
CA PRO A 31 -20.53 -8.43 1.37
C PRO A 31 -21.31 -8.70 0.08
N ASP A 32 -21.92 -7.66 -0.51
CA ASP A 32 -22.71 -7.73 -1.74
C ASP A 32 -21.89 -7.36 -2.99
N ILE A 33 -20.57 -7.20 -2.86
CA ILE A 33 -19.71 -6.97 -4.04
C ILE A 33 -19.86 -8.13 -5.01
N ALA A 34 -20.08 -7.82 -6.29
CA ALA A 34 -20.19 -8.84 -7.32
C ALA A 34 -18.89 -9.68 -7.38
N PRO A 35 -18.96 -11.03 -7.34
CA PRO A 35 -17.76 -11.87 -7.34
C PRO A 35 -16.79 -11.56 -8.49
N LEU A 36 -17.30 -11.37 -9.71
CA LEU A 36 -16.48 -11.01 -10.87
C LEU A 36 -15.73 -9.69 -10.69
N LEU A 37 -16.35 -8.71 -10.02
CA LEU A 37 -15.71 -7.42 -9.76
C LEU A 37 -14.60 -7.56 -8.73
N LEU A 38 -14.82 -8.30 -7.65
CA LEU A 38 -13.81 -8.53 -6.63
C LEU A 38 -12.62 -9.32 -7.20
N GLU A 39 -12.87 -10.38 -7.97
CA GLU A 39 -11.80 -11.19 -8.58
C GLU A 39 -10.98 -10.36 -9.58
N ARG A 40 -11.65 -9.57 -10.43
CA ARG A 40 -10.95 -8.68 -11.38
C ARG A 40 -10.15 -7.60 -10.66
N PHE A 41 -10.69 -7.03 -9.57
CA PHE A 41 -9.99 -6.08 -8.72
C PHE A 41 -8.71 -6.66 -8.14
N LEU A 42 -8.75 -7.88 -7.58
CA LEU A 42 -7.56 -8.52 -7.02
C LEU A 42 -6.49 -8.73 -8.09
N ILE A 43 -6.89 -9.12 -9.31
CA ILE A 43 -5.95 -9.26 -10.43
C ILE A 43 -5.30 -7.91 -10.79
N GLU A 44 -6.08 -6.83 -10.92
CA GLU A 44 -5.54 -5.49 -11.20
C GLU A 44 -4.63 -4.99 -10.09
N TRP A 45 -5.05 -5.16 -8.83
CA TRP A 45 -4.29 -4.74 -7.66
C TRP A 45 -2.97 -5.49 -7.55
N SER A 46 -2.98 -6.82 -7.68
CA SER A 46 -1.76 -7.63 -7.63
C SER A 46 -0.81 -7.29 -8.80
N ALA A 47 -1.34 -7.15 -10.01
CA ALA A 47 -0.51 -6.85 -11.19
C ALA A 47 0.18 -5.48 -11.08
N ARG A 48 -0.55 -4.46 -10.63
CA ARG A 48 -0.03 -3.09 -10.46
C ARG A 48 0.78 -2.92 -9.18
N GLY A 49 0.53 -3.75 -8.17
CA GLY A 49 1.21 -3.74 -6.87
C GLY A 49 2.72 -3.90 -6.98
N ALA A 50 3.21 -4.61 -8.01
CA ALA A 50 4.64 -4.76 -8.28
C ALA A 50 5.34 -3.41 -8.44
N TYR A 51 4.72 -2.47 -9.18
CA TYR A 51 5.26 -1.13 -9.34
C TYR A 51 5.23 -0.32 -8.04
N MET A 52 4.28 -0.57 -7.14
CA MET A 52 4.21 0.12 -5.85
C MET A 52 5.26 -0.39 -4.85
N THR A 53 5.66 -1.65 -4.98
CA THR A 53 6.43 -2.38 -3.95
C THR A 53 7.89 -2.65 -4.32
N GLU A 54 8.22 -2.73 -5.62
CA GLU A 54 9.59 -3.00 -6.08
C GLU A 54 10.68 -2.08 -5.49
N PRO A 55 10.48 -0.76 -5.37
CA PRO A 55 11.51 0.15 -4.87
C PRO A 55 11.51 0.31 -3.34
N VAL A 56 10.62 -0.34 -2.59
CA VAL A 56 10.41 -0.09 -1.15
C VAL A 56 11.68 -0.31 -0.32
N ASP A 57 12.41 -1.43 -0.50
CA ASP A 57 13.71 -1.65 0.17
C ASP A 57 14.68 -0.49 -0.13
N GLY A 58 14.77 -0.09 -1.40
CA GLY A 58 15.61 1.03 -1.82
C GLY A 58 15.25 2.35 -1.14
N TRP A 59 13.96 2.64 -1.00
CA TRP A 59 13.50 3.86 -0.34
C TRP A 59 13.77 3.88 1.15
N ILE A 60 13.43 2.79 1.86
CA ILE A 60 13.67 2.68 3.30
C ILE A 60 15.17 2.75 3.59
N ARG A 61 15.99 2.04 2.81
CA ARG A 61 17.44 2.08 2.93
C ARG A 61 18.01 3.45 2.64
N GLY A 62 17.60 4.08 1.54
CA GLY A 62 18.07 5.41 1.15
C GLY A 62 17.72 6.48 2.18
N ALA A 63 16.52 6.42 2.76
CA ALA A 63 16.13 7.28 3.87
C ALA A 63 17.01 7.03 5.11
N GLY A 64 17.30 5.76 5.43
CA GLY A 64 18.18 5.40 6.53
C GLY A 64 19.61 5.93 6.36
N GLU A 65 20.20 5.73 5.19
CA GLU A 65 21.54 6.23 4.83
C GLU A 65 21.59 7.76 4.88
N ARG A 66 20.56 8.44 4.36
CA ARG A 66 20.45 9.90 4.45
C ARG A 66 20.33 10.38 5.89
N SER A 67 19.54 9.71 6.72
CA SER A 67 19.41 10.02 8.16
C SER A 67 20.75 9.91 8.87
N ILE A 68 21.55 8.87 8.58
CA ILE A 68 22.90 8.71 9.12
C ILE A 68 23.79 9.90 8.69
N ALA A 69 23.77 10.26 7.41
CA ALA A 69 24.55 11.39 6.89
C ALA A 69 24.16 12.74 7.52
N LEU A 70 22.94 12.87 8.03
CA LEU A 70 22.43 14.05 8.76
C LEU A 70 22.63 13.97 10.28
N GLY A 71 23.36 12.96 10.78
CA GLY A 71 23.68 12.80 12.20
C GLY A 71 22.63 12.05 13.03
N GLN A 72 21.61 11.47 12.39
CA GLN A 72 20.57 10.67 13.05
C GLN A 72 20.92 9.17 13.01
N GLU A 73 22.12 8.80 13.45
CA GLU A 73 22.70 7.46 13.26
C GLU A 73 21.80 6.32 13.74
N ARG A 74 21.26 6.44 14.97
CA ARG A 74 20.42 5.40 15.57
C ARG A 74 19.14 5.13 14.77
N LEU A 75 18.45 6.20 14.35
CA LEU A 75 17.22 6.10 13.55
C LEU A 75 17.52 5.59 12.15
N GLY A 76 18.59 6.11 11.53
CA GLY A 76 18.98 5.66 10.20
C GLY A 76 19.38 4.18 10.14
N GLN A 77 20.09 3.68 11.16
CA GLN A 77 20.42 2.26 11.26
C GLN A 77 19.17 1.38 11.45
N ALA A 78 18.15 1.87 12.16
CA ALA A 78 16.87 1.17 12.30
C ALA A 78 16.16 1.02 10.94
N LEU A 79 16.12 2.09 10.14
CA LEU A 79 15.58 2.05 8.78
C LEU A 79 16.36 1.08 7.87
N VAL A 80 17.69 1.16 7.84
CA VAL A 80 18.52 0.24 7.02
C VAL A 80 18.29 -1.22 7.41
N THR A 81 18.05 -1.49 8.70
CA THR A 81 17.74 -2.84 9.18
C THR A 81 16.34 -3.28 8.73
N HIS A 82 15.35 -2.39 8.83
CA HIS A 82 13.98 -2.64 8.41
C HIS A 82 13.88 -2.94 6.90
N ALA A 83 14.62 -2.20 6.07
CA ALA A 83 14.60 -2.34 4.60
C ALA A 83 14.88 -3.78 4.12
N ARG A 84 15.71 -4.53 4.86
CA ARG A 84 16.05 -5.92 4.52
C ARG A 84 14.85 -6.87 4.53
N HIS A 85 13.83 -6.57 5.35
CA HIS A 85 12.63 -7.40 5.43
C HIS A 85 11.68 -7.15 4.24
N GLU A 86 11.83 -6.04 3.52
CA GLU A 86 10.98 -5.70 2.37
C GLU A 86 11.50 -6.22 1.02
N ALA A 87 12.71 -6.80 1.03
CA ALA A 87 13.38 -7.23 -0.18
C ALA A 87 12.62 -8.39 -0.86
N GLY A 88 12.17 -8.15 -2.10
CA GLY A 88 11.51 -9.16 -2.91
C GLY A 88 9.99 -9.26 -2.75
N HIS A 89 9.36 -8.45 -1.90
CA HIS A 89 7.89 -8.45 -1.72
C HIS A 89 7.12 -8.17 -3.03
N HIS A 90 7.68 -7.38 -3.94
CA HIS A 90 7.09 -7.17 -5.27
C HIS A 90 6.94 -8.45 -6.09
N LEU A 91 7.83 -9.45 -5.90
CA LEU A 91 7.73 -10.74 -6.59
C LEU A 91 6.49 -11.52 -6.14
N MET A 92 6.05 -11.36 -4.89
CA MET A 92 4.82 -11.96 -4.40
C MET A 92 3.60 -11.39 -5.13
N THR A 93 3.54 -10.06 -5.30
CA THR A 93 2.42 -9.43 -6.02
C THR A 93 2.34 -9.90 -7.49
N ILE A 94 3.49 -10.13 -8.13
CA ILE A 94 3.57 -10.67 -9.50
C ILE A 94 3.05 -12.11 -9.54
N GLU A 95 3.47 -12.97 -8.59
CA GLU A 95 3.01 -14.36 -8.57
C GLU A 95 1.52 -14.46 -8.21
N ASP A 96 1.03 -13.64 -7.27
CA ASP A 96 -0.40 -13.53 -6.95
C ASP A 96 -1.19 -13.14 -8.21
N ALA A 97 -0.73 -12.14 -8.98
CA ALA A 97 -1.36 -11.71 -10.22
C ALA A 97 -1.45 -12.84 -11.25
N ARG A 98 -0.34 -13.58 -11.44
CA ARG A 98 -0.30 -14.75 -12.34
C ARG A 98 -1.21 -15.87 -11.87
N GLY A 99 -1.23 -16.17 -10.56
CA GLY A 99 -2.10 -17.17 -9.96
C GLY A 99 -3.58 -16.86 -10.15
N LEU A 100 -3.97 -15.61 -9.91
CA LEU A 100 -5.34 -15.13 -10.09
C LEU A 100 -5.75 -15.07 -11.57
N ALA A 101 -4.87 -14.63 -12.47
CA ALA A 101 -5.16 -14.61 -13.91
C ALA A 101 -5.33 -16.03 -14.49
N ARG A 102 -4.51 -17.00 -14.07
CA ARG A 102 -4.70 -18.42 -14.44
C ARG A 102 -6.06 -18.93 -13.98
N ARG A 103 -6.48 -18.55 -12.77
CA ARG A 103 -7.78 -18.90 -12.21
C ARG A 103 -8.93 -18.30 -13.03
N TRP A 104 -8.82 -17.03 -13.40
CA TRP A 104 -9.78 -16.34 -14.26
C TRP A 104 -9.90 -17.02 -15.63
N ASN A 105 -8.77 -17.28 -16.29
CA ASN A 105 -8.71 -17.84 -17.65
C ASN A 105 -9.29 -19.26 -17.76
N ALA A 106 -9.37 -19.99 -16.65
CA ALA A 106 -10.01 -21.30 -16.60
C ALA A 106 -11.54 -21.23 -16.57
N ARG A 107 -12.13 -20.07 -16.28
CA ARG A 107 -13.58 -19.89 -16.04
C ARG A 107 -14.22 -18.84 -16.94
N HIS A 108 -13.43 -17.91 -17.48
CA HIS A 108 -13.93 -16.73 -18.13
C HIS A 108 -13.22 -16.47 -19.47
N VAL A 109 -13.97 -15.82 -20.36
CA VAL A 109 -13.46 -15.22 -21.58
C VAL A 109 -13.77 -13.72 -21.55
N PRO A 110 -12.90 -12.87 -22.13
CA PRO A 110 -11.60 -13.19 -22.71
C PRO A 110 -10.59 -13.56 -21.64
N GLN A 111 -9.56 -14.28 -22.08
CA GLN A 111 -8.42 -14.61 -21.25
C GLN A 111 -7.57 -13.35 -21.02
N LEU A 112 -7.02 -13.25 -19.82
CA LEU A 112 -6.10 -12.22 -19.39
C LEU A 112 -4.65 -12.69 -19.60
N ASP A 113 -3.82 -11.76 -20.05
CA ASP A 113 -2.37 -11.93 -20.06
C ASP A 113 -1.79 -11.25 -18.81
N ALA A 114 -1.37 -12.06 -17.83
CA ALA A 114 -0.86 -11.56 -16.55
C ALA A 114 0.42 -10.73 -16.71
N ASP A 115 1.31 -11.13 -17.62
CA ASP A 115 2.57 -10.42 -17.82
C ASP A 115 2.32 -9.08 -18.53
N ALA A 116 1.38 -9.03 -19.47
CA ALA A 116 0.92 -7.77 -20.04
C ALA A 116 0.27 -6.86 -18.98
N LEU A 117 -0.51 -7.43 -18.05
CA LEU A 117 -1.11 -6.67 -16.95
C LEU A 117 -0.06 -6.10 -15.98
N VAL A 118 0.99 -6.86 -15.67
CA VAL A 118 2.12 -6.39 -14.83
C VAL A 118 2.93 -5.32 -15.55
N ALA A 119 3.11 -5.44 -16.88
CA ALA A 119 3.85 -4.49 -17.70
C ALA A 119 3.08 -3.21 -18.07
N GLN A 120 1.85 -3.04 -17.56
CA GLN A 120 1.05 -1.84 -17.83
C GLN A 120 1.76 -0.57 -17.39
N ALA A 121 1.51 0.53 -18.10
CA ALA A 121 1.96 1.83 -17.68
C ALA A 121 1.38 2.18 -16.28
N PRO A 122 2.19 2.76 -15.38
CA PRO A 122 1.71 3.14 -14.06
C PRO A 122 0.61 4.19 -14.16
N THR A 123 -0.31 4.21 -13.21
CA THR A 123 -1.28 5.30 -13.09
C THR A 123 -0.61 6.54 -12.51
N GLU A 124 -1.34 7.66 -12.53
CA GLU A 124 -0.83 8.90 -11.94
C GLU A 124 -0.64 8.77 -10.42
N ALA A 125 -1.55 8.09 -9.72
CA ALA A 125 -1.42 7.84 -8.29
C ALA A 125 -0.15 7.03 -7.97
N MET A 126 0.16 6.03 -8.80
CA MET A 126 1.36 5.20 -8.64
C MET A 126 2.65 6.02 -8.85
N ARG A 127 2.69 6.89 -9.87
CA ARG A 127 3.83 7.79 -10.09
C ARG A 127 4.03 8.76 -8.92
N GLN A 128 2.95 9.37 -8.45
CA GLN A 128 2.98 10.31 -7.33
C GLN A 128 3.39 9.62 -6.01
N TYR A 129 3.00 8.36 -5.82
CA TYR A 129 3.47 7.54 -4.70
C TYR A 129 4.99 7.38 -4.73
N ARG A 130 5.56 6.96 -5.87
CA ARG A 130 7.03 6.86 -6.00
C ARG A 130 7.71 8.23 -5.77
N GLN A 131 7.15 9.28 -6.36
CA GLN A 131 7.68 10.63 -6.23
C GLN A 131 7.73 11.11 -4.77
N VAL A 132 6.70 10.84 -3.94
CA VAL A 132 6.73 11.28 -2.54
C VAL A 132 7.85 10.60 -1.74
N HIS A 133 8.17 9.34 -2.03
CA HIS A 133 9.31 8.66 -1.42
C HIS A 133 10.65 9.28 -1.87
N ASP A 134 10.82 9.53 -3.16
CA ASP A 134 12.05 10.14 -3.69
C ASP A 134 12.27 11.56 -3.12
N GLU A 135 11.21 12.35 -2.99
CA GLU A 135 11.24 13.68 -2.35
C GLU A 135 11.65 13.61 -0.88
N VAL A 136 11.15 12.63 -0.13
CA VAL A 136 11.53 12.42 1.28
C VAL A 136 13.02 12.13 1.40
N ILE A 137 13.53 11.19 0.62
CA ILE A 137 14.93 10.74 0.70
C ILE A 137 15.90 11.88 0.38
N THR A 138 15.53 12.75 -0.55
CA THR A 138 16.37 13.88 -0.97
C THR A 138 16.20 15.13 -0.10
N SER A 139 15.24 15.13 0.83
CA SER A 139 14.97 16.27 1.71
C SER A 139 15.97 16.41 2.87
N ASP A 140 15.76 17.46 3.68
CA ASP A 140 16.36 17.64 5.01
C ASP A 140 15.65 16.83 6.11
N LEU A 141 14.59 16.09 5.77
CA LEU A 141 13.77 15.29 6.69
C LEU A 141 13.52 13.88 6.12
N PRO A 142 14.56 13.06 5.90
CA PRO A 142 14.42 11.69 5.37
C PRO A 142 13.57 10.77 6.26
N MET A 143 13.39 11.12 7.53
CA MET A 143 12.46 10.42 8.44
C MET A 143 10.99 10.56 8.04
N GLY A 144 10.65 11.39 7.04
CA GLY A 144 9.37 11.34 6.35
C GLY A 144 9.04 9.95 5.78
N GLN A 145 10.05 9.09 5.55
CA GLN A 145 9.83 7.72 5.08
C GLN A 145 9.05 6.93 6.12
N ALA A 146 9.45 7.00 7.39
CA ALA A 146 8.72 6.36 8.48
C ALA A 146 7.29 6.89 8.61
N ALA A 147 7.01 8.14 8.21
CA ALA A 147 5.66 8.67 8.19
C ALA A 147 4.81 8.05 7.08
N ILE A 148 5.37 7.88 5.88
CA ILE A 148 4.69 7.18 4.78
C ILE A 148 4.40 5.73 5.18
N GLU A 149 5.41 4.99 5.64
CA GLU A 149 5.26 3.60 6.07
C GLU A 149 4.28 3.45 7.24
N TYR A 150 4.24 4.42 8.17
CA TYR A 150 3.27 4.42 9.26
C TYR A 150 1.82 4.56 8.76
N GLU A 151 1.55 5.45 7.82
CA GLU A 151 0.19 5.64 7.31
C GLU A 151 -0.27 4.51 6.38
N VAL A 152 0.63 3.96 5.55
CA VAL A 152 0.32 2.80 4.70
C VAL A 152 0.15 1.54 5.55
N GLY A 153 1.01 1.34 6.55
CA GLY A 153 0.86 0.26 7.53
C GLY A 153 -0.43 0.41 8.36
N HIS A 154 -0.82 1.63 8.73
CA HIS A 154 -2.11 1.88 9.39
C HIS A 154 -3.30 1.45 8.52
N LEU A 155 -3.27 1.78 7.22
CA LEU A 155 -4.26 1.29 6.25
C LEU A 155 -4.26 -0.24 6.23
N ALA A 156 -3.09 -0.87 6.13
CA ALA A 156 -2.97 -2.32 6.05
C ALA A 156 -3.56 -3.02 7.27
N VAL A 157 -3.14 -2.61 8.48
CA VAL A 157 -3.65 -3.14 9.76
C VAL A 157 -5.17 -2.95 9.89
N ALA A 158 -5.70 -1.82 9.44
CA ALA A 158 -7.12 -1.53 9.57
C ALA A 158 -7.99 -2.29 8.55
N LEU A 159 -7.47 -2.53 7.33
CA LEU A 159 -8.30 -2.96 6.20
C LEU A 159 -7.97 -4.34 5.67
N VAL A 160 -6.71 -4.76 5.64
CA VAL A 160 -6.30 -6.01 4.98
C VAL A 160 -7.01 -7.22 5.60
N PRO A 161 -7.09 -7.40 6.94
CA PRO A 161 -7.84 -8.52 7.53
C PRO A 161 -9.31 -8.56 7.06
N ARG A 162 -9.95 -7.39 6.99
CA ARG A 162 -11.35 -7.26 6.55
C ARG A 162 -11.52 -7.58 5.06
N ILE A 163 -10.55 -7.18 4.23
CA ILE A 163 -10.52 -7.50 2.80
C ILE A 163 -10.36 -9.02 2.63
N LEU A 164 -9.41 -9.64 3.33
CA LEU A 164 -9.18 -11.09 3.27
C LEU A 164 -10.41 -11.89 3.72
N ASP A 165 -11.07 -11.45 4.79
CA ASP A 165 -12.34 -12.03 5.24
C ASP A 165 -13.43 -11.94 4.16
N ASN A 166 -13.56 -10.77 3.51
CA ASN A 166 -14.55 -10.59 2.45
C ASN A 166 -14.20 -11.43 1.20
N VAL A 167 -12.92 -11.53 0.83
CA VAL A 167 -12.46 -12.41 -0.26
C VAL A 167 -12.81 -13.86 0.04
N LYS A 168 -12.58 -14.32 1.27
CA LYS A 168 -12.95 -15.69 1.67
C LYS A 168 -14.45 -15.94 1.56
N GLN A 169 -15.27 -14.97 1.97
CA GLN A 169 -16.72 -15.08 1.92
C GLN A 169 -17.26 -15.06 0.48
N VAL A 170 -16.74 -14.18 -0.37
CA VAL A 170 -17.28 -13.94 -1.73
C VAL A 170 -16.66 -14.86 -2.77
N LEU A 171 -15.35 -15.11 -2.71
CA LEU A 171 -14.57 -15.86 -3.72
C LEU A 171 -14.06 -17.22 -3.23
N GLY A 172 -14.24 -17.52 -1.95
CA GLY A 172 -13.83 -18.78 -1.33
C GLY A 172 -12.35 -18.87 -0.96
N GLN A 173 -12.04 -19.91 -0.17
CA GLN A 173 -10.69 -20.15 0.38
C GLN A 173 -9.62 -20.31 -0.70
N GLU A 174 -9.93 -20.96 -1.83
CA GLU A 174 -8.96 -21.17 -2.91
C GLU A 174 -8.40 -19.85 -3.47
N THR A 175 -9.23 -18.80 -3.52
CA THR A 175 -8.80 -17.47 -3.97
C THR A 175 -7.96 -16.79 -2.89
N LEU A 176 -8.37 -16.89 -1.63
CA LEU A 176 -7.62 -16.36 -0.49
C LEU A 176 -6.20 -16.94 -0.42
N ASP A 177 -6.04 -18.25 -0.63
CA ASP A 177 -4.73 -18.93 -0.58
C ASP A 177 -3.73 -18.44 -1.65
N ARG A 178 -4.20 -17.67 -2.64
CA ARG A 178 -3.37 -17.05 -3.69
C ARG A 178 -3.01 -15.60 -3.42
N LEU A 179 -3.48 -15.03 -2.31
CA LEU A 179 -3.15 -13.66 -1.91
C LEU A 179 -2.00 -13.68 -0.91
N THR A 180 -0.84 -14.18 -1.36
CA THR A 180 0.30 -14.41 -0.47
C THR A 180 0.83 -13.10 0.11
N PHE A 181 0.90 -12.05 -0.71
CA PHE A 181 1.38 -10.75 -0.27
C PHE A 181 0.48 -10.16 0.83
N LEU A 182 -0.83 -10.13 0.59
CA LEU A 182 -1.79 -9.54 1.54
C LEU A 182 -1.88 -10.37 2.83
N THR A 183 -1.76 -11.70 2.73
CA THR A 183 -1.75 -12.58 3.91
C THR A 183 -0.53 -12.29 4.78
N GLU A 184 0.66 -12.17 4.18
CA GLU A 184 1.88 -11.81 4.91
C GLU A 184 1.76 -10.43 5.58
N HIS A 185 1.30 -9.42 4.83
CA HIS A 185 1.15 -8.05 5.35
C HIS A 185 0.08 -7.94 6.45
N ALA A 186 -0.95 -8.80 6.45
CA ALA A 186 -1.88 -8.89 7.58
C ALA A 186 -1.20 -9.34 8.89
N GLU A 187 -0.16 -10.16 8.79
CA GLU A 187 0.57 -10.71 9.94
C GLU A 187 1.70 -9.79 10.40
N VAL A 188 2.47 -9.21 9.46
CA VAL A 188 3.70 -8.47 9.79
C VAL A 188 3.49 -6.97 10.02
N ASP A 189 2.47 -6.35 9.40
CA ASP A 189 2.34 -4.89 9.40
C ASP A 189 1.96 -4.30 10.76
N VAL A 190 1.41 -5.08 11.68
CA VAL A 190 1.22 -4.65 13.07
C VAL A 190 2.57 -4.30 13.69
N GLY A 191 3.58 -5.14 13.45
CA GLY A 191 4.95 -4.94 13.94
C GLY A 191 5.64 -3.77 13.25
N HIS A 192 5.53 -3.68 11.91
CA HIS A 192 6.12 -2.60 11.12
C HIS A 192 5.51 -1.24 11.49
N THR A 193 4.19 -1.15 11.59
CA THR A 193 3.48 0.07 11.99
C THR A 193 3.91 0.55 13.38
N ALA A 194 4.02 -0.36 14.35
CA ALA A 194 4.49 -0.02 15.69
C ALA A 194 5.97 0.42 15.71
N LEU A 195 6.82 -0.16 14.85
CA LEU A 195 8.20 0.30 14.67
C LEU A 195 8.25 1.73 14.11
N ASN A 196 7.47 2.00 13.06
CA ASN A 196 7.38 3.33 12.45
C ASN A 196 6.87 4.39 13.44
N GLU A 197 5.86 4.07 14.25
CA GLU A 197 5.38 4.97 15.31
C GLU A 197 6.46 5.32 16.33
N ARG A 198 7.28 4.33 16.74
CA ARG A 198 8.39 4.57 17.66
C ARG A 198 9.45 5.48 17.04
N MET A 199 9.79 5.28 15.76
CA MET A 199 10.73 6.14 15.04
C MET A 199 10.20 7.57 14.92
N LEU A 200 8.93 7.75 14.57
CA LEU A 200 8.29 9.07 14.51
C LEU A 200 8.27 9.75 15.88
N THR A 201 7.90 9.01 16.94
CA THR A 201 7.89 9.53 18.31
C THR A 201 9.28 10.01 18.75
N GLU A 202 10.33 9.31 18.35
CA GLU A 202 11.71 9.73 18.62
C GLU A 202 12.08 11.01 17.88
N VAL A 203 11.74 11.12 16.59
CA VAL A 203 11.97 12.35 15.81
C VAL A 203 11.21 13.51 16.43
N LEU A 204 9.93 13.33 16.77
CA LEU A 204 9.10 14.37 17.40
C LEU A 204 9.59 14.80 18.77
N ARG A 205 10.28 13.92 19.51
CA ARG A 205 10.90 14.28 20.79
C ARG A 205 12.09 15.22 20.59
N ALA A 206 12.87 15.00 19.54
CA ALA A 206 14.03 15.83 19.21
C ALA A 206 13.65 17.11 18.46
N HIS A 207 12.63 17.02 17.60
CA HIS A 207 12.18 18.06 16.67
C HIS A 207 10.64 18.16 16.65
N PRO A 208 10.01 18.70 17.70
CA PRO A 208 8.54 18.82 17.76
C PRO A 208 7.94 19.58 16.57
N GLU A 209 8.66 20.57 16.05
CA GLU A 209 8.29 21.38 14.90
C GLU A 209 8.20 20.61 13.58
N ALA A 210 8.82 19.43 13.50
CA ALA A 210 8.79 18.58 12.31
C ALA A 210 7.42 17.88 12.12
N GLY A 211 6.58 17.83 13.16
CA GLY A 211 5.32 17.08 13.16
C GLY A 211 4.39 17.35 11.97
N PRO A 212 4.04 18.61 11.66
CA PRO A 212 3.22 18.92 10.50
C PRO A 212 3.85 18.48 9.16
N ARG A 213 5.18 18.59 9.01
CA ARG A 213 5.90 18.19 7.79
C ARG A 213 5.94 16.67 7.62
N LEU A 214 6.21 15.93 8.70
CA LEU A 214 6.15 14.47 8.72
C LEU A 214 4.75 13.97 8.35
N ALA A 215 3.73 14.55 8.99
CA ALA A 215 2.33 14.22 8.71
C ALA A 215 1.92 14.52 7.27
N ALA A 216 2.46 15.59 6.66
CA ALA A 216 2.20 15.89 5.26
C ALA A 216 2.73 14.79 4.32
N TYR A 217 3.92 14.23 4.59
CA TYR A 217 4.44 13.09 3.82
C TYR A 217 3.57 11.85 4.00
N GLY A 218 3.24 11.48 5.25
CA GLY A 218 2.36 10.36 5.54
C GLY A 218 1.00 10.48 4.87
N ALA A 219 0.36 11.65 4.98
CA ALA A 219 -0.93 11.93 4.36
C ALA A 219 -0.88 11.84 2.82
N ARG A 220 0.21 12.29 2.19
CA ARG A 220 0.39 12.17 0.73
C ARG A 220 0.58 10.71 0.30
N GLY A 221 1.36 9.93 1.04
CA GLY A 221 1.50 8.49 0.80
C GLY A 221 0.16 7.77 0.88
N LEU A 222 -0.61 8.03 1.92
CA LEU A 222 -1.95 7.46 2.12
C LEU A 222 -2.96 7.89 1.03
N ASP A 223 -2.96 9.17 0.63
CA ASP A 223 -3.80 9.65 -0.47
C ASP A 223 -3.48 8.93 -1.78
N CYS A 224 -2.20 8.81 -2.12
CA CYS A 224 -1.76 8.11 -3.33
C CYS A 224 -2.20 6.64 -3.29
N TYR A 225 -2.10 5.98 -2.14
CA TYR A 225 -2.54 4.59 -1.98
C TYR A 225 -4.07 4.45 -2.14
N LEU A 226 -4.86 5.33 -1.53
CA LEU A 226 -6.32 5.35 -1.69
C LEU A 226 -6.74 5.55 -3.16
N ARG A 227 -6.07 6.45 -3.87
CA ARG A 227 -6.31 6.68 -5.30
C ARG A 227 -5.88 5.50 -6.16
N PHE A 228 -4.76 4.85 -5.81
CA PHE A 228 -4.33 3.61 -6.46
C PHE A 228 -5.40 2.49 -6.31
N LEU A 229 -6.00 2.33 -5.13
CA LEU A 229 -7.10 1.38 -4.93
C LEU A 229 -8.29 1.75 -5.83
N ALA A 230 -8.65 3.03 -5.91
CA ALA A 230 -9.72 3.49 -6.80
C ALA A 230 -9.41 3.25 -8.29
N ASP A 231 -8.17 3.48 -8.72
CA ASP A 231 -7.72 3.22 -10.09
C ASP A 231 -7.88 1.73 -10.45
N CYS A 232 -7.48 0.82 -9.55
CA CYS A 232 -7.65 -0.63 -9.74
C CYS A 232 -9.12 -1.02 -9.86
N MET A 233 -9.98 -0.44 -9.01
CA MET A 233 -11.43 -0.67 -9.05
C MET A 233 -12.05 -0.16 -10.36
N ASN A 234 -11.64 1.01 -10.83
CA ASN A 234 -12.12 1.57 -12.10
C ASN A 234 -11.68 0.71 -13.29
N ALA A 235 -10.39 0.35 -13.37
CA ALA A 235 -9.87 -0.54 -14.40
C ALA A 235 -10.63 -1.90 -14.44
N SER A 236 -11.00 -2.41 -13.26
CA SER A 236 -11.78 -3.64 -13.15
C SER A 236 -13.20 -3.49 -13.70
N ARG A 237 -13.87 -2.38 -13.38
CA ARG A 237 -15.22 -2.08 -13.91
C ARG A 237 -15.19 -1.88 -15.42
N GLU A 238 -14.24 -1.11 -15.93
CA GLU A 238 -14.06 -0.88 -17.36
C GLU A 238 -13.81 -2.18 -18.11
N SER A 239 -12.91 -3.02 -17.58
CA SER A 239 -12.63 -4.34 -18.14
C SER A 239 -13.89 -5.19 -18.21
N LEU A 240 -14.72 -5.23 -17.16
CA LEU A 240 -15.96 -6.01 -17.14
C LEU A 240 -17.06 -5.45 -18.04
N HIS A 241 -17.21 -4.12 -18.10
CA HIS A 241 -18.17 -3.47 -19.00
C HIS A 241 -17.86 -3.78 -20.46
N ALA A 242 -16.58 -3.75 -20.85
CA ALA A 242 -16.14 -4.14 -22.19
C ALA A 242 -16.55 -5.58 -22.53
N LEU A 243 -16.58 -6.49 -21.53
CA LEU A 243 -17.04 -7.87 -21.75
C LEU A 243 -18.55 -7.92 -21.99
N SER A 244 -19.31 -7.19 -21.19
CA SER A 244 -20.77 -7.16 -21.33
C SER A 244 -21.24 -6.52 -22.65
N ALA A 245 -20.46 -5.58 -23.20
CA ALA A 245 -20.77 -4.93 -24.47
C ALA A 245 -20.37 -5.76 -25.70
N ALA A 246 -19.47 -6.74 -25.54
CA ALA A 246 -18.98 -7.61 -26.61
C ALA A 246 -19.70 -8.98 -26.69
N ALA A 247 -20.55 -9.29 -25.71
CA ALA A 247 -21.37 -10.49 -25.63
C ALA A 247 -22.77 -10.26 -26.24
#